data_AF-A0A7C5SBF7-F1
#
_entry.id   AF-A0A7C5SBF7-F1
#
_cell.length_a   1.000
_cell.length_b   1.000
_cell.length_c   1.000
_cell.angle_alpha   90.00
_cell.angle_beta   90.00
_cell.angle_gamma   90.00
#
_symmetry.space_group_name_H-M   'P 1'
#
loop_
_entity.id
_entity.type
_entity.pdbx_description
1 polymer ?
#
loop_
_entity_poly.entity_id
_entity_poly.type
_entity_poly.pdbx_seq_one_letter_code
_entity_poly.pdbx_strand_id
1 'polypeptide(L)'
;RVSPEGNTLYFFGKKDSIGFVTTSTLSGSALEERAGLTFMKIFLDDGSLKVLERIFFQRDIFEGSGGKVYTLFDNVERVDFQYLDGNPETGADQWVSEWLPDEKDYLPAAVRIDLSILYRGGVVDIPPIVVDIRTRRRLT
;
A
#
# COMPACT_ATOMS: atom_id res chain seq x y z
N ARG A 1 -10.61 11.02 6.12
CA ARG A 1 -11.65 12.09 6.05
C ARG A 1 -11.69 12.66 4.62
N VAL A 2 -12.78 13.30 4.18
CA VAL A 2 -12.85 13.96 2.85
C VAL A 2 -12.04 15.26 2.91
N SER A 3 -11.11 15.49 1.98
CA SER A 3 -10.36 16.75 1.88
C SER A 3 -11.32 17.94 1.68
N PRO A 4 -10.89 19.20 1.91
CA PRO A 4 -11.73 20.38 1.69
C PRO A 4 -12.36 20.45 0.28
N GLU A 5 -11.76 19.78 -0.69
CA GLU A 5 -12.22 19.71 -2.08
C GLU A 5 -13.11 18.50 -2.42
N GLY A 6 -13.38 17.60 -1.47
CA GLY A 6 -14.15 16.38 -1.75
C GLY A 6 -13.30 15.12 -2.03
N ASN A 7 -11.98 15.24 -2.10
CA ASN A 7 -11.09 14.13 -2.47
C ASN A 7 -10.69 13.29 -1.25
N THR A 8 -10.71 11.96 -1.36
CA THR A 8 -10.21 11.04 -0.34
C THR A 8 -8.94 10.37 -0.85
N LEU A 9 -7.84 10.45 -0.10
CA LEU A 9 -6.61 9.72 -0.42
C LEU A 9 -6.79 8.26 0.00
N TYR A 10 -6.75 7.35 -0.97
CA TYR A 10 -6.85 5.91 -0.72
C TYR A 10 -5.47 5.25 -0.72
N PHE A 11 -4.59 5.78 0.13
CA PHE A 11 -3.26 5.27 0.42
C PHE A 11 -2.98 5.43 1.91
N PHE A 12 -2.51 4.38 2.56
CA PHE A 12 -1.95 4.46 3.89
C PHE A 12 -0.69 3.60 3.99
N GLY A 13 0.18 4.00 4.90
CA GLY A 13 1.44 3.35 5.14
C GLY A 13 1.75 3.23 6.62
N LYS A 14 2.20 2.06 7.03
CA LYS A 14 2.82 1.78 8.32
C LYS A 14 4.10 0.99 8.07
N LYS A 15 4.99 0.99 9.05
CA LYS A 15 6.27 0.28 8.95
C LYS A 15 6.12 -1.20 8.52
N ASP A 16 5.07 -1.88 8.94
CA ASP A 16 4.84 -3.31 8.68
C ASP A 16 3.78 -3.60 7.60
N SER A 17 3.13 -2.56 7.07
CA SER A 17 2.01 -2.74 6.16
C SER A 17 1.75 -1.52 5.28
N ILE A 18 1.34 -1.77 4.04
CA ILE A 18 0.94 -0.73 3.09
C ILE A 18 -0.43 -1.06 2.53
N GLY A 19 -1.29 -0.06 2.41
CA GLY A 19 -2.60 -0.20 1.80
C GLY A 19 -2.86 0.87 0.76
N PHE A 20 -3.41 0.47 -0.37
CA PHE A 20 -3.70 1.37 -1.48
C PHE A 20 -4.83 0.84 -2.35
N VAL A 21 -5.45 1.72 -3.12
CA VAL A 21 -6.43 1.33 -4.15
C VAL A 21 -5.74 1.22 -5.50
N THR A 22 -6.03 0.12 -6.19
CA THR A 22 -5.56 -0.16 -7.54
C THR A 22 -6.75 -0.47 -8.45
N THR A 23 -6.52 -0.43 -9.76
CA THR A 23 -7.47 -0.90 -10.75
C THR A 23 -7.26 -2.41 -10.99
N SER A 24 -8.26 -3.23 -10.73
CA SER A 24 -8.31 -4.63 -11.17
C SER A 24 -8.43 -4.71 -12.69
N THR A 25 -7.59 -5.53 -13.32
CA THR A 25 -7.73 -5.91 -14.74
C THR A 25 -8.73 -7.05 -14.95
N LEU A 26 -9.21 -7.66 -13.87
CA LEU A 26 -10.19 -8.74 -13.90
C LEU A 26 -11.59 -8.13 -13.68
N SER A 27 -12.30 -7.91 -14.77
CA SER A 27 -13.72 -7.53 -14.75
C SER A 27 -14.55 -8.70 -14.21
N GLY A 28 -15.02 -8.57 -12.98
CA GLY A 28 -16.00 -9.47 -12.43
C GLY A 28 -17.43 -9.17 -12.94
N SER A 29 -18.36 -10.10 -12.72
CA SER A 29 -19.73 -9.99 -13.25
C SER A 29 -20.66 -9.15 -12.39
N ALA A 30 -20.29 -8.86 -11.14
CA ALA A 30 -21.09 -8.04 -10.24
C ALA A 30 -20.97 -6.54 -10.55
N LEU A 31 -22.03 -5.77 -10.30
CA LEU A 31 -22.08 -4.32 -10.58
C LEU A 31 -20.97 -3.54 -9.86
N GLU A 32 -20.62 -3.98 -8.65
CA GLU A 32 -19.57 -3.38 -7.81
C GLU A 32 -18.15 -3.65 -8.33
N GLU A 33 -17.98 -4.71 -9.12
CA GLU A 33 -16.70 -5.08 -9.75
C GLU A 33 -16.47 -4.35 -11.08
N ARG A 34 -17.52 -3.72 -11.64
CA ARG A 34 -17.48 -3.06 -12.96
C ARG A 34 -16.64 -1.80 -13.00
N ALA A 35 -16.53 -1.06 -11.88
CA ALA A 35 -15.60 0.07 -11.83
C ALA A 35 -14.13 -0.41 -11.76
N GLY A 36 -13.91 -1.71 -11.51
CA GLY A 36 -12.60 -2.33 -11.49
C GLY A 36 -11.69 -1.75 -10.41
N LEU A 37 -12.23 -1.23 -9.31
CA LEU A 37 -11.42 -0.70 -8.21
C LEU A 37 -11.31 -1.72 -7.08
N THR A 38 -10.09 -1.97 -6.66
CA THR A 38 -9.76 -2.94 -5.62
C THR A 38 -8.86 -2.29 -4.59
N PHE A 39 -9.24 -2.42 -3.33
CA PHE A 39 -8.36 -2.09 -2.22
C PHE A 39 -7.42 -3.28 -1.97
N MET A 40 -6.12 -2.98 -1.90
CA MET A 40 -5.08 -3.94 -1.55
C MET A 40 -4.40 -3.50 -0.26
N LYS A 41 -4.10 -4.47 0.60
CA LYS A 41 -3.21 -4.29 1.75
C LYS A 41 -2.15 -5.38 1.75
N ILE A 42 -0.89 -4.99 1.77
CA ILE A 42 0.26 -5.89 1.95
C ILE A 42 0.68 -5.82 3.41
N PHE A 43 0.91 -6.97 4.05
CA PHE A 43 1.28 -7.05 5.46
C PHE A 43 1.99 -8.37 5.77
N LEU A 44 2.80 -8.38 6.83
CA LEU A 44 3.41 -9.59 7.38
C LEU A 44 2.46 -10.23 8.40
N ASP A 45 2.25 -11.53 8.29
CA ASP A 45 1.42 -12.30 9.23
C ASP A 45 1.96 -13.73 9.35
N ASP A 46 2.34 -14.11 10.56
CA ASP A 46 2.87 -15.43 10.93
C ASP A 46 4.04 -15.90 10.02
N GLY A 47 5.01 -15.02 9.80
CA GLY A 47 6.18 -15.32 8.96
C GLY A 47 5.90 -15.41 7.46
N SER A 48 4.70 -14.99 7.01
CA SER A 48 4.35 -14.92 5.59
C SER A 48 3.95 -13.51 5.19
N LEU A 49 4.49 -13.04 4.06
CA LEU A 49 4.04 -11.80 3.43
C LEU A 49 2.73 -12.08 2.68
N LYS A 50 1.67 -11.40 3.08
CA LYS A 50 0.30 -11.61 2.59
C LYS A 50 -0.25 -10.36 1.91
N VAL A 51 -1.22 -10.57 1.03
CA VAL A 51 -2.05 -9.54 0.41
C VAL A 51 -3.49 -9.79 0.80
N LEU A 52 -4.14 -8.77 1.34
CA LEU A 52 -5.59 -8.70 1.50
C LEU A 52 -6.17 -7.88 0.35
N GLU A 53 -7.13 -8.47 -0.36
CA GLU A 53 -7.84 -7.86 -1.46
C GLU A 53 -9.32 -7.65 -1.09
N ARG A 54 -9.85 -6.44 -1.32
CA ARG A 54 -11.26 -6.08 -1.10
C ARG A 54 -11.81 -5.30 -2.29
N ILE A 55 -13.10 -5.49 -2.59
CA ILE A 55 -13.81 -4.65 -3.55
C ILE A 55 -13.93 -3.25 -2.95
N PHE A 56 -13.52 -2.23 -3.70
CA PHE A 56 -13.41 -0.86 -3.18
C PHE A 56 -14.72 -0.24 -2.69
N PHE A 57 -15.86 -0.63 -3.26
CA PHE A 57 -17.17 -0.06 -2.92
C PHE A 57 -17.84 -0.67 -1.68
N GLN A 58 -17.20 -1.66 -1.04
CA GLN A 58 -17.71 -2.21 0.20
C GLN A 58 -17.56 -1.18 1.33
N ARG A 59 -18.55 -1.09 2.23
CA ARG A 59 -18.45 -0.21 3.41
C ARG A 59 -17.28 -0.68 4.28
N ASP A 60 -16.59 0.27 4.89
CA ASP A 60 -15.48 0.03 5.82
C ASP A 60 -14.30 -0.74 5.20
N ILE A 61 -13.88 -0.38 3.98
CA ILE A 61 -12.73 -1.04 3.30
C ILE A 61 -11.45 -1.09 4.16
N PHE A 62 -11.27 -0.12 5.05
CA PHE A 62 -10.15 -0.02 5.98
C PHE A 62 -10.37 -0.77 7.30
N GLU A 63 -11.61 -1.06 7.68
CA GLU A 63 -12.00 -1.57 9.00
C GLU A 63 -13.02 -2.71 8.84
N GLY A 64 -12.66 -3.97 9.12
CA GLY A 64 -13.67 -5.03 9.18
C GLY A 64 -13.20 -6.43 8.80
N SER A 65 -14.13 -7.39 8.89
CA SER A 65 -14.00 -8.78 8.43
C SER A 65 -14.46 -8.91 6.99
N GLY A 66 -13.62 -9.42 6.10
CA GLY A 66 -13.93 -9.60 4.68
C GLY A 66 -12.72 -9.41 3.77
N GLY A 67 -12.88 -9.77 2.50
CA GLY A 67 -11.82 -9.78 1.49
C GLY A 67 -11.15 -11.14 1.31
N LYS A 68 -10.36 -11.26 0.24
CA LYS A 68 -9.57 -12.47 -0.07
C LYS A 68 -8.14 -12.24 0.39
N VAL A 69 -7.59 -13.19 1.12
CA VAL A 69 -6.19 -13.16 1.57
C VAL A 69 -5.38 -14.13 0.74
N TYR A 70 -4.24 -13.66 0.24
CA TYR A 70 -3.30 -14.43 -0.56
C TYR A 70 -1.93 -14.38 0.09
N THR A 71 -1.22 -15.50 0.10
CA THR A 71 0.20 -15.53 0.47
C THR A 71 1.02 -15.19 -0.76
N LEU A 72 1.89 -14.17 -0.66
CA LEU A 72 2.87 -13.84 -1.71
C LEU A 72 4.17 -14.63 -1.52
N PHE A 73 4.62 -14.73 -0.27
CA PHE A 73 5.91 -15.32 0.07
C PHE A 73 5.90 -15.82 1.52
N ASP A 74 6.43 -17.02 1.73
CA ASP A 74 6.61 -17.61 3.06
C ASP A 74 8.04 -17.40 3.57
N ASN A 75 8.27 -17.68 4.85
CA ASN A 75 9.58 -17.56 5.50
C ASN A 75 10.13 -16.13 5.47
N VAL A 76 9.26 -15.14 5.66
CA VAL A 76 9.62 -13.74 5.83
C VAL A 76 9.82 -13.47 7.32
N GLU A 77 11.03 -13.10 7.70
CA GLU A 77 11.38 -12.73 9.07
C GLU A 77 10.94 -11.30 9.36
N ARG A 78 11.13 -10.39 8.38
CA ARG A 78 10.86 -8.97 8.53
C ARG A 78 10.50 -8.33 7.21
N VAL A 79 9.55 -7.40 7.25
CA VAL A 79 9.30 -6.42 6.20
C VAL A 79 9.24 -5.04 6.85
N ASP A 80 9.95 -4.08 6.26
CA ASP A 80 9.94 -2.69 6.67
C ASP A 80 9.59 -1.81 5.46
N PHE A 81 8.49 -1.08 5.55
CA PHE A 81 8.08 -0.09 4.56
C PHE A 81 8.52 1.31 5.01
N GLN A 82 9.07 2.07 4.07
CA GLN A 82 9.35 3.50 4.23
C GLN A 82 8.77 4.28 3.05
N TYR A 83 8.40 5.54 3.30
CA TYR A 83 7.68 6.39 2.36
C TYR A 83 8.49 7.67 2.14
N LEU A 84 8.75 8.01 0.89
CA LEU A 84 9.48 9.24 0.55
C LEU A 84 8.51 10.42 0.57
N ASP A 85 8.61 11.20 1.63
CA ASP A 85 7.89 12.45 1.82
C ASP A 85 8.62 13.57 1.08
N GLY A 86 8.31 13.72 -0.21
CA GLY A 86 8.78 14.86 -1.00
C GLY A 86 7.84 16.03 -0.80
N ASN A 87 7.93 16.70 0.36
CA ASN A 87 7.01 17.79 0.69
C ASN A 87 7.19 18.93 -0.34
N PRO A 88 6.18 19.19 -1.19
CA PRO A 88 6.29 20.14 -2.29
C PRO A 88 6.46 21.60 -1.84
N GLU A 89 6.11 21.92 -0.59
CA GLU A 89 6.26 23.26 -0.01
C GLU A 89 7.68 23.53 0.49
N THR A 90 8.38 22.49 0.97
CA THR A 90 9.73 22.63 1.56
C THR A 90 10.86 22.21 0.63
N GLY A 91 10.56 21.39 -0.39
CA GLY A 91 11.55 20.86 -1.34
C GLY A 91 12.57 19.90 -0.73
N ALA A 92 12.36 19.46 0.50
CA ALA A 92 13.20 18.49 1.19
C ALA A 92 12.56 17.10 1.14
N ASP A 93 13.32 16.13 0.64
CA ASP A 93 12.90 14.72 0.61
C ASP A 93 13.33 14.01 1.89
N GLN A 94 12.38 13.40 2.59
CA GLN A 94 12.66 12.60 3.79
C GLN A 94 11.96 11.24 3.73
N TRP A 95 12.65 10.18 4.18
CA TRP A 95 12.02 8.87 4.36
C TRP A 95 11.32 8.80 5.72
N VAL A 96 10.03 8.52 5.71
CA VAL A 96 9.21 8.35 6.92
C VAL A 96 8.69 6.92 7.03
N SER A 97 8.40 6.45 8.24
CA SER A 97 7.90 5.08 8.48
C SER A 97 6.38 4.95 8.47
N GLU A 98 5.67 6.06 8.41
CA GLU A 98 4.21 6.10 8.44
C GLU A 98 3.69 7.10 7.40
N TRP A 99 2.56 6.76 6.79
CA TRP A 99 1.83 7.61 5.86
C TRP A 99 0.36 7.56 6.22
N LEU A 100 -0.08 8.54 7.00
CA LEU A 100 -1.46 8.61 7.48
C LEU A 100 -2.30 9.48 6.53
N PRO A 101 -3.38 8.95 5.92
CA PRO A 101 -4.20 9.69 4.97
C PRO A 101 -4.96 10.87 5.60
N ASP A 102 -5.03 10.94 6.92
CA ASP A 102 -5.65 12.06 7.63
C ASP A 102 -4.67 13.23 7.86
N GLU A 103 -3.36 13.02 7.65
CA GLU A 103 -2.31 14.04 7.83
C GLU A 103 -1.77 14.57 6.49
N LYS A 104 -1.98 13.84 5.41
CA LYS A 104 -1.41 14.13 4.08
C LYS A 104 -2.47 13.98 3.00
N ASP A 105 -2.52 14.94 2.08
CA ASP A 105 -3.43 14.96 0.92
C ASP A 105 -2.76 14.57 -0.40
N TYR A 106 -1.47 14.21 -0.36
CA TYR A 106 -0.69 13.70 -1.49
C TYR A 106 -0.16 12.28 -1.25
N LEU A 107 0.25 11.63 -2.34
CA LEU A 107 0.93 10.32 -2.31
C LEU A 107 2.41 10.51 -2.00
N PRO A 108 3.06 9.52 -1.35
CA PRO A 108 4.51 9.55 -1.23
C PRO A 108 5.14 9.48 -2.63
N ALA A 109 6.30 10.10 -2.81
CA ALA A 109 7.01 10.11 -4.09
C ALA A 109 7.58 8.71 -4.43
N ALA A 110 7.92 7.93 -3.41
CA ALA A 110 8.38 6.56 -3.56
C ALA A 110 8.07 5.74 -2.30
N VAL A 111 8.04 4.43 -2.46
CA VAL A 111 7.98 3.46 -1.36
C VAL A 111 9.26 2.63 -1.40
N ARG A 112 9.95 2.54 -0.28
CA ARG A 112 11.07 1.64 -0.07
C ARG A 112 10.59 0.44 0.75
N ILE A 113 11.01 -0.74 0.34
CA ILE A 113 10.67 -2.02 0.96
C ILE A 113 11.99 -2.71 1.29
N ASP A 114 12.26 -2.86 2.59
CA ASP A 114 13.35 -3.68 3.10
C ASP A 114 12.76 -5.02 3.60
N LEU A 115 13.35 -6.14 3.18
CA LEU A 115 12.83 -7.48 3.45
C LEU A 115 13.95 -8.39 3.95
N SER A 116 13.68 -9.17 4.99
CA SER A 116 14.58 -10.24 5.47
C SER A 116 13.83 -11.57 5.42
N ILE A 117 14.47 -12.62 4.92
CA ILE A 117 13.86 -13.96 4.78
C ILE A 117 14.68 -15.02 5.49
N LEU A 118 14.02 -16.08 5.97
CA LEU A 118 14.68 -17.27 6.50
C LEU A 118 15.02 -18.22 5.35
N TYR A 119 16.31 -18.43 5.10
CA TYR A 119 16.82 -19.33 4.06
C TYR A 119 17.88 -20.26 4.61
N ARG A 120 17.67 -21.58 4.48
CA ARG A 120 18.60 -22.63 4.95
C ARG A 120 19.03 -22.47 6.42
N GLY A 121 18.11 -22.04 7.29
CA GLY A 121 18.36 -21.88 8.73
C GLY A 121 19.09 -20.59 9.12
N GLY A 122 19.32 -19.67 8.19
CA GLY A 122 19.85 -18.33 8.47
C GLY A 122 18.93 -17.23 7.94
N VAL A 123 19.02 -16.04 8.54
CA VAL A 123 18.33 -14.84 8.05
C VAL A 123 19.17 -14.21 6.95
N VAL A 124 18.54 -13.90 5.82
CA VAL A 124 19.15 -13.23 4.67
C VAL A 124 18.40 -11.93 4.41
N ASP A 125 19.14 -10.82 4.42
CA ASP A 125 18.60 -9.52 4.02
C ASP A 125 18.59 -9.40 2.49
N ILE A 126 17.42 -9.07 1.95
CA ILE A 126 17.23 -8.82 0.52
C ILE A 126 17.58 -7.36 0.24
N PRO A 127 18.27 -7.05 -0.88
CA PRO A 127 18.52 -5.67 -1.28
C PRO A 127 17.22 -4.86 -1.30
N PRO A 128 17.24 -3.59 -0.84
CA PRO A 128 16.04 -2.78 -0.76
C PRO A 128 15.40 -2.58 -2.12
N ILE A 129 14.07 -2.71 -2.18
CA ILE A 129 13.29 -2.44 -3.37
C ILE A 129 12.71 -1.03 -3.24
N VAL A 130 12.92 -0.18 -4.24
CA VAL A 130 12.35 1.17 -4.28
C VAL A 130 11.40 1.28 -5.46
N VAL A 131 10.15 1.66 -5.19
CA VAL A 131 9.09 1.85 -6.18
C VAL A 131 8.72 3.32 -6.23
N ASP A 132 8.97 3.95 -7.38
CA ASP A 132 8.59 5.32 -7.70
C ASP A 132 7.07 5.41 -7.95
N ILE A 133 6.39 6.35 -7.30
CA ILE A 133 4.96 6.61 -7.49
C ILE A 133 4.81 7.85 -8.37
N ARG A 134 4.44 7.61 -9.63
CA ARG A 134 4.19 8.67 -10.60
C ARG A 134 2.73 9.03 -10.65
N THR A 135 2.41 10.25 -10.22
CA THR A 135 1.12 10.85 -10.55
C THR A 135 1.13 11.24 -12.03
N ARG A 136 0.18 10.72 -12.82
CA ARG A 136 -0.03 11.27 -14.16
C ARG A 136 -0.59 12.67 -13.98
N ARG A 137 0.18 13.71 -14.36
CA ARG A 137 -0.35 15.06 -14.50
C ARG A 137 -1.64 14.99 -15.31
N ARG A 138 -2.70 15.66 -14.83
CA ARG A 138 -3.90 15.92 -15.62
C ARG A 138 -3.44 16.46 -16.97
N LEU A 139 -3.82 15.81 -18.07
CA LEU A 139 -3.81 16.44 -19.38
C LEU A 139 -4.78 17.62 -19.26
N THR A 140 -4.24 18.82 -19.13
CA THR A 140 -4.97 20.09 -19.20
C THR A 140 -5.49 20.31 -20.60
#